data_AF-S8DQ01-F1
#
_entry.id   AF-S8DQ01-F1
#
_cell.length_a   1.000
_cell.length_b   1.000
_cell.length_c   1.000
_cell.angle_alpha   90.00
_cell.angle_beta   90.00
_cell.angle_gamma   90.00
#
_symmetry.space_group_name_H-M   'P 1'
#
loop_
_entity.id
_entity.type
_entity.pdbx_description
1 polymer ?
#
loop_
_entity_poly.entity_id
_entity_poly.type
_entity_poly.pdbx_seq_one_letter_code
_entity_poly.pdbx_strand_id
1 'polypeptide(L)'
;FQIVLYGLLLARAIYSFHQDCCWGLHVFLLCMLRLLMHQLWSAYSNTLFLTHNRLILKKGVGFRQIDQELHWDNFILLQAIVTSVVLHAFPPAETVPTWEKNGVLSALVLHAALSEPLFYAIHKRFHGNQLFTNYHFLHHSSPVPQPFTAGHASFLEQLGLTVVMGIPLAVSFLIGGGSIGLLYCYVLGFDSLRCLGHSNVEIVPHRLFEAFPFMRYILYTPT
;
A
#
# COMPACT_ATOMS: atom_id res chain seq x y z
N PHE A 1 1.27 -14.89 16.59
CA PHE A 1 1.03 -15.46 15.25
C PHE A 1 1.79 -14.70 14.15
N GLN A 2 1.62 -13.38 13.99
CA GLN A 2 2.30 -12.59 12.94
C GLN A 2 3.84 -12.72 12.94
N ILE A 3 4.48 -12.67 14.11
CA ILE A 3 5.94 -12.86 14.24
C ILE A 3 6.40 -14.21 13.65
N VAL A 4 5.61 -15.27 13.83
CA VAL A 4 5.92 -16.59 13.27
C VAL A 4 5.86 -16.54 11.75
N LEU A 5 4.86 -15.87 11.17
CA LEU A 5 4.74 -15.71 9.71
C LEU A 5 5.90 -14.90 9.13
N TYR A 6 6.31 -13.80 9.76
CA TYR A 6 7.50 -13.06 9.35
C TYR A 6 8.78 -13.89 9.49
N GLY A 7 8.88 -14.73 10.54
CA GLY A 7 9.97 -15.68 10.70
C GLY A 7 10.02 -16.73 9.57
N LEU A 8 8.86 -17.21 9.10
CA LEU A 8 8.78 -18.12 7.96
C LEU A 8 9.17 -17.42 6.64
N LEU A 9 8.77 -16.16 6.45
CA LEU A 9 9.21 -15.35 5.30
C LEU A 9 10.74 -15.14 5.32
N LEU A 10 11.32 -14.88 6.49
CA LEU A 10 12.77 -14.77 6.66
C LEU A 10 13.46 -16.10 6.36
N ALA A 11 12.97 -17.21 6.91
CA ALA A 11 13.53 -18.54 6.65
C ALA A 11 13.48 -18.89 5.15
N ARG A 12 12.37 -18.59 4.47
CA ARG A 12 12.22 -18.73 3.02
C ARG A 12 13.21 -17.84 2.27
N ALA A 13 13.39 -16.59 2.68
CA ALA A 13 14.34 -15.68 2.07
C ALA A 13 15.78 -16.19 2.17
N ILE A 14 16.18 -16.65 3.37
CA ILE A 14 17.50 -17.26 3.60
C ILE A 14 17.67 -18.49 2.72
N TYR A 15 16.68 -19.39 2.68
CA TYR A 15 16.73 -20.59 1.84
C TYR A 15 16.86 -20.27 0.35
N SER A 16 16.07 -19.31 -0.13
CA SER A 16 16.04 -18.94 -1.56
C SER A 16 17.36 -18.28 -2.00
N PHE A 17 17.99 -17.50 -1.11
CA PHE A 17 19.32 -16.93 -1.33
C PHE A 17 20.39 -18.00 -1.56
N HIS A 18 20.26 -19.18 -0.94
CA HIS A 18 21.19 -20.30 -1.14
C HIS A 18 20.92 -21.12 -2.41
N GLN A 19 19.77 -20.92 -3.07
CA GLN A 19 19.36 -21.65 -4.28
C GLN A 19 19.44 -20.82 -5.57
N ASP A 20 20.18 -19.70 -5.55
CA ASP A 20 20.28 -18.74 -6.67
C ASP A 20 18.92 -18.15 -7.14
N CYS A 21 17.84 -18.33 -6.36
CA CYS A 21 16.51 -17.79 -6.65
C CYS A 21 16.21 -16.60 -5.73
N CYS A 22 16.44 -15.38 -6.21
CA CYS A 22 16.37 -14.16 -5.39
C CYS A 22 14.96 -13.71 -5.00
N TRP A 23 13.88 -14.31 -5.53
CA TRP A 23 12.52 -13.80 -5.35
C TRP A 23 12.00 -13.88 -3.92
N GLY A 24 12.33 -14.96 -3.19
CA GLY A 24 11.98 -15.06 -1.77
C GLY A 24 12.60 -13.93 -0.92
N LEU A 25 13.84 -13.55 -1.26
CA LEU A 25 14.52 -12.42 -0.63
C LEU A 25 13.84 -11.09 -0.99
N HIS A 26 13.48 -10.87 -2.26
CA HIS A 26 12.76 -9.64 -2.67
C HIS A 26 11.41 -9.49 -1.97
N VAL A 27 10.62 -10.56 -1.84
CA VAL A 27 9.35 -10.53 -1.10
C VAL A 27 9.58 -10.16 0.36
N PHE A 28 10.57 -10.77 1.01
CA PHE A 28 10.90 -10.44 2.40
C PHE A 28 11.37 -8.99 2.57
N LEU A 29 12.30 -8.53 1.73
CA LEU A 29 12.80 -7.15 1.76
C LEU A 29 11.67 -6.14 1.53
N LEU A 30 10.77 -6.39 0.59
CA LEU A 30 9.58 -5.55 0.38
C LEU A 30 8.70 -5.52 1.62
N CYS A 31 8.44 -6.65 2.28
CA CYS A 31 7.67 -6.66 3.53
C CYS A 31 8.30 -5.76 4.59
N MET A 32 9.62 -5.88 4.79
CA MET A 32 10.34 -5.07 5.79
C MET A 32 10.33 -3.57 5.44
N LEU A 33 10.52 -3.22 4.16
CA LEU A 33 10.48 -1.83 3.70
C LEU A 33 9.08 -1.23 3.85
N ARG A 34 8.03 -1.99 3.58
CA ARG A 34 6.64 -1.56 3.75
C ARG A 34 6.29 -1.35 5.22
N LEU A 35 6.73 -2.24 6.11
CA LEU A 35 6.59 -2.08 7.55
C LEU A 35 7.29 -0.79 8.02
N LEU A 36 8.55 -0.61 7.61
CA LEU A 36 9.32 0.58 7.93
C LEU A 36 8.64 1.86 7.41
N MET A 37 8.13 1.85 6.17
CA MET A 37 7.44 2.98 5.56
C MET A 37 6.24 3.44 6.40
N HIS A 38 5.35 2.51 6.79
CA HIS A 38 4.18 2.85 7.61
C HIS A 38 4.59 3.36 9.00
N GLN A 39 5.64 2.79 9.59
CA GLN A 39 6.18 3.27 10.87
C GLN A 39 6.76 4.68 10.76
N LEU A 40 7.51 4.98 9.70
CA LEU A 40 8.05 6.31 9.44
C LEU A 40 6.93 7.34 9.20
N TRP A 41 5.92 6.98 8.42
CA TRP A 41 4.73 7.82 8.23
C TRP A 41 3.98 8.06 9.54
N SER A 42 3.82 7.03 10.36
CA SER A 42 3.16 7.14 11.67
C SER A 42 3.96 8.03 12.61
N ALA A 43 5.29 7.86 12.68
CA ALA A 43 6.18 8.72 13.45
C ALA A 43 6.08 10.19 13.01
N TYR A 44 6.12 10.43 11.69
CA TYR A 44 5.94 11.77 11.13
C TYR A 44 4.59 12.38 11.55
N SER A 45 3.49 11.66 11.30
CA SER A 45 2.12 12.14 11.54
C SER A 45 1.88 12.47 13.02
N ASN A 46 2.48 11.69 13.92
CA ASN A 46 2.39 11.86 15.37
C ASN A 46 3.42 12.83 15.98
N THR A 47 4.36 13.37 15.18
CA THR A 47 5.33 14.36 15.68
C THR A 47 4.72 15.76 15.63
N LEU A 48 4.05 16.17 16.72
CA LEU A 48 3.33 17.46 16.82
C LEU A 48 4.19 18.69 16.48
N PHE A 49 5.48 18.66 16.83
CA PHE A 49 6.41 19.73 16.44
C PHE A 49 6.41 19.99 14.93
N LEU A 50 6.32 18.93 14.12
CA LEU A 50 6.28 19.00 12.66
C LEU A 50 4.85 19.27 12.13
N THR A 51 3.82 18.73 12.78
CA THR A 51 2.49 18.57 12.16
C THR A 51 1.38 19.43 12.75
N HIS A 52 1.53 20.04 13.94
CA HIS A 52 0.40 20.65 14.65
C HIS A 52 -0.39 21.70 13.85
N ASN A 53 0.28 22.52 13.03
CA ASN A 53 -0.36 23.56 12.21
C ASN A 53 -0.99 23.02 10.92
N ARG A 54 -0.84 21.73 10.64
CA ARG A 54 -1.25 21.05 9.41
C ARG A 54 -2.27 19.94 9.66
N LEU A 55 -2.67 19.71 10.91
CA LEU A 55 -3.67 18.70 11.24
C LEU A 55 -5.03 19.06 10.64
N ILE A 56 -5.63 18.10 9.95
CA ILE A 56 -6.97 18.23 9.35
C ILE A 56 -8.02 18.10 10.46
N LEU A 57 -7.94 17.03 11.26
CA LEU A 57 -8.74 16.81 12.45
C LEU A 57 -7.92 17.12 13.70
N LYS A 58 -8.36 18.12 14.47
CA LYS A 58 -7.77 18.51 15.77
C LYS A 58 -8.20 17.58 16.90
N LYS A 59 -8.01 16.28 16.71
CA LYS A 59 -8.36 15.21 17.66
C LYS A 59 -7.20 14.23 17.76
N GLY A 60 -6.86 13.84 18.99
CA GLY A 60 -5.85 12.80 19.22
C GLY A 60 -6.41 11.40 18.95
N VAL A 61 -5.52 10.47 18.59
CA VAL A 61 -5.85 9.04 18.46
C VAL A 61 -6.14 8.47 19.86
N GLY A 62 -7.30 7.86 20.05
CA GLY A 62 -7.69 7.24 21.32
C GLY A 62 -7.18 5.80 21.46
N PHE A 63 -6.96 5.34 22.70
CA PHE A 63 -6.49 3.98 22.98
C PHE A 63 -7.33 2.88 22.32
N ARG A 64 -8.66 3.05 22.29
CA ARG A 64 -9.56 2.08 21.63
C ARG A 64 -9.24 1.90 20.15
N GLN A 65 -8.90 2.98 19.44
CA GLN A 65 -8.52 2.91 18.04
C GLN A 65 -7.14 2.25 17.90
N ILE A 66 -6.19 2.59 18.77
CA ILE A 66 -4.85 1.96 18.80
C ILE A 66 -4.98 0.44 18.94
N ASP A 67 -5.84 -0.03 19.85
CA ASP A 67 -6.07 -1.45 20.07
C ASP A 67 -6.72 -2.13 18.85
N GLN A 68 -7.65 -1.46 18.17
CA GLN A 68 -8.31 -1.97 16.97
C GLN A 68 -7.34 -2.07 15.78
N GLU A 69 -6.45 -1.09 15.65
CA GLU A 69 -5.49 -1.00 14.55
C GLU A 69 -4.20 -1.79 14.81
N LEU A 70 -4.09 -2.49 15.95
CA LEU A 70 -2.87 -3.20 16.35
C LEU A 70 -2.32 -4.14 15.26
N HIS A 71 -3.21 -4.78 14.50
CA HIS A 71 -2.87 -5.72 13.43
C HIS A 71 -2.97 -5.09 12.02
N TRP A 72 -2.74 -3.78 11.91
CA TRP A 72 -2.78 -3.05 10.64
C TRP A 72 -1.87 -3.66 9.57
N ASP A 73 -0.82 -4.40 9.93
CA ASP A 73 0.16 -4.99 9.02
C ASP A 73 -0.29 -6.33 8.40
N ASN A 74 -1.48 -6.84 8.75
CA ASN A 74 -2.03 -8.08 8.20
C ASN A 74 -2.08 -8.08 6.67
N PHE A 75 -2.32 -6.93 6.03
CA PHE A 75 -2.36 -6.86 4.57
C PHE A 75 -0.98 -7.05 3.92
N ILE A 76 0.11 -6.65 4.60
CA ILE A 76 1.48 -6.87 4.11
C ILE A 76 1.75 -8.37 4.08
N LEU A 77 1.40 -9.09 5.16
CA LEU A 77 1.50 -10.55 5.24
C LEU A 77 0.64 -11.24 4.17
N LEU A 78 -0.62 -10.84 4.04
CA LEU A 78 -1.52 -11.39 3.02
C LEU A 78 -0.94 -11.23 1.62
N GLN A 79 -0.49 -10.03 1.28
CA GLN A 79 0.08 -9.75 -0.04
C GLN A 79 1.41 -10.48 -0.27
N ALA A 80 2.22 -10.69 0.78
CA ALA A 80 3.42 -11.51 0.70
C ALA A 80 3.09 -12.98 0.38
N ILE A 81 2.06 -13.53 1.02
CA ILE A 81 1.57 -14.89 0.76
C ILE A 81 1.04 -14.99 -0.68
N VAL A 82 0.15 -14.08 -1.08
CA VAL A 82 -0.39 -14.04 -2.45
C VAL A 82 0.75 -13.94 -3.47
N THR A 83 1.71 -13.03 -3.26
CA THR A 83 2.86 -12.87 -4.14
C THR A 83 3.70 -14.14 -4.23
N SER A 84 3.94 -14.82 -3.10
CA SER A 84 4.68 -16.08 -3.07
C SER A 84 3.96 -17.19 -3.83
N VAL A 85 2.63 -17.27 -3.71
CA VAL A 85 1.80 -18.21 -4.48
C VAL A 85 1.86 -17.89 -5.97
N VAL A 86 1.73 -16.62 -6.36
CA VAL A 86 1.81 -16.19 -7.76
C VAL A 86 3.17 -16.50 -8.36
N LEU A 87 4.27 -16.19 -7.67
CA LEU A 87 5.63 -16.48 -8.14
C LEU A 87 5.90 -17.98 -8.27
N HIS A 88 5.25 -18.81 -7.44
CA HIS A 88 5.36 -20.26 -7.55
C HIS A 88 4.53 -20.82 -8.71
N ALA A 89 3.31 -20.33 -8.90
CA ALA A 89 2.41 -20.76 -9.97
C ALA A 89 2.84 -20.22 -11.36
N PHE A 90 3.42 -19.03 -11.38
CA PHE A 90 3.88 -18.32 -12.57
C PHE A 90 5.31 -17.81 -12.36
N PRO A 91 6.32 -18.71 -12.48
CA PRO A 91 7.71 -18.31 -12.35
C PRO A 91 8.06 -17.23 -13.37
N PRO A 92 8.63 -16.09 -12.95
CA PRO A 92 9.11 -15.07 -13.87
C PRO A 92 10.30 -15.60 -14.69
N ALA A 93 10.63 -14.89 -15.78
CA ALA A 93 11.79 -15.22 -16.60
C ALA A 93 13.07 -15.34 -15.76
N GLU A 94 14.01 -16.18 -16.21
CA GLU A 94 15.27 -16.48 -15.50
C GLU A 94 16.06 -15.21 -15.13
N THR A 95 15.97 -14.16 -15.96
CA THR A 95 16.56 -12.85 -15.68
C THR A 95 15.53 -11.73 -15.86
N VAL A 96 15.06 -11.16 -14.74
CA VAL A 96 14.31 -9.90 -14.75
C VAL A 96 15.30 -8.75 -14.63
N PRO A 97 15.25 -7.72 -15.50
CA PRO A 97 16.18 -6.60 -15.43
C PRO A 97 16.03 -5.86 -14.09
N THR A 98 17.15 -5.30 -13.61
CA THR A 98 17.13 -4.49 -12.38
C THR A 98 16.34 -3.20 -12.57
N TRP A 99 16.35 -2.64 -13.78
CA TRP A 99 15.65 -1.41 -14.13
C TRP A 99 15.18 -1.43 -15.59
N GLU A 100 13.93 -1.06 -15.82
CA GLU A 100 13.39 -0.85 -17.17
C GLU A 100 12.52 0.41 -17.19
N LYS A 101 12.94 1.43 -17.95
CA LYS A 101 12.30 2.75 -17.95
C LYS A 101 10.88 2.70 -18.50
N ASN A 102 10.67 1.91 -19.56
CA ASN A 102 9.36 1.79 -20.18
C ASN A 102 8.35 1.11 -19.24
N GLY A 103 8.84 0.26 -18.34
CA GLY A 103 8.05 -0.37 -17.28
C GLY A 103 7.45 0.62 -16.28
N VAL A 104 8.22 1.63 -15.89
CA VAL A 104 7.72 2.69 -14.99
C VAL A 104 6.61 3.48 -15.67
N LEU A 105 6.80 3.87 -16.93
CA LEU A 105 5.78 4.58 -17.69
C LEU A 105 4.52 3.72 -17.89
N SER A 106 4.67 2.44 -18.23
CA SER A 106 3.52 1.54 -18.39
C SER A 106 2.74 1.39 -17.09
N ALA A 107 3.43 1.19 -15.96
CA ALA A 107 2.78 1.04 -14.67
C ALA A 107 2.02 2.31 -14.24
N LEU A 108 2.55 3.51 -14.53
CA LEU A 108 1.85 4.77 -14.26
C LEU A 108 0.59 4.92 -15.10
N VAL A 109 0.67 4.62 -16.41
CA VAL A 109 -0.50 4.67 -17.30
C VAL A 109 -1.54 3.65 -16.87
N LEU A 110 -1.12 2.42 -16.56
CA LEU A 110 -2.01 1.36 -16.08
C LEU A 110 -2.59 1.68 -14.70
N HIS A 111 -1.86 2.38 -13.83
CA HIS A 111 -2.37 2.85 -12.55
C HIS A 111 -3.54 3.81 -12.75
N ALA A 112 -3.32 4.89 -13.52
CA ALA A 112 -4.35 5.89 -13.79
C ALA A 112 -5.54 5.32 -14.59
N ALA A 113 -5.27 4.49 -15.60
CA ALA A 113 -6.31 3.98 -16.50
C ALA A 113 -7.10 2.80 -15.94
N LEU A 114 -6.49 1.98 -15.08
CA LEU A 114 -7.12 0.74 -14.56
C LEU A 114 -7.23 0.74 -13.04
N SER A 115 -6.13 1.00 -12.32
CA SER A 115 -6.10 0.87 -10.86
C SER A 115 -7.03 1.86 -10.18
N GLU A 116 -6.98 3.15 -10.55
CA GLU A 116 -7.82 4.19 -9.95
C GLU A 116 -9.33 3.98 -10.21
N PRO A 117 -9.81 3.77 -11.45
CA PRO A 117 -11.23 3.49 -11.69
C PRO A 117 -11.71 2.22 -11.00
N LEU A 118 -10.87 1.17 -10.97
CA LEU A 118 -11.19 -0.08 -10.28
C LEU A 118 -11.28 0.12 -8.77
N PHE A 119 -10.32 0.83 -8.18
CA PHE A 119 -10.33 1.19 -6.76
C PHE A 119 -11.61 1.96 -6.43
N TYR A 120 -11.93 3.00 -7.19
CA TYR A 120 -13.15 3.78 -7.00
C TYR A 120 -14.40 2.91 -7.07
N ALA A 121 -14.51 2.04 -8.08
CA ALA A 121 -15.67 1.18 -8.25
C ALA A 121 -15.83 0.19 -7.08
N ILE A 122 -14.75 -0.46 -6.68
CA ILE A 122 -14.72 -1.40 -5.55
C ILE A 122 -15.08 -0.68 -4.25
N HIS A 123 -14.43 0.45 -3.96
CA HIS A 123 -14.63 1.22 -2.75
C HIS A 123 -16.07 1.75 -2.66
N LYS A 124 -16.61 2.27 -3.77
CA LYS A 124 -18.03 2.66 -3.88
C LYS A 124 -18.98 1.50 -3.57
N ARG A 125 -18.64 0.26 -3.92
CA ARG A 125 -19.46 -0.92 -3.58
C ARG A 125 -19.36 -1.28 -2.11
N PHE A 126 -18.17 -1.17 -1.50
CA PHE A 126 -18.00 -1.33 -0.06
C PHE A 126 -18.79 -0.32 0.76
N HIS A 127 -19.07 0.87 0.21
CA HIS A 127 -19.98 1.85 0.80
C HIS A 127 -21.47 1.55 0.62
N GLY A 128 -21.86 0.47 -0.09
CA GLY A 128 -23.24 0.01 -0.14
C GLY A 128 -23.65 -0.72 1.14
N ASN A 129 -24.94 -0.67 1.51
CA ASN A 129 -25.48 -1.16 2.79
C ASN A 129 -24.91 -2.51 3.26
N GLN A 130 -24.97 -3.54 2.41
CA GLN A 130 -24.54 -4.89 2.80
C GLN A 130 -23.03 -5.01 3.00
N LEU A 131 -22.23 -4.49 2.07
CA LEU A 131 -20.77 -4.58 2.18
C LEU A 131 -20.23 -3.65 3.25
N PHE A 132 -20.90 -2.52 3.49
CA PHE A 132 -20.54 -1.61 4.56
C PHE A 132 -20.68 -2.28 5.91
N THR A 133 -21.88 -2.74 6.24
CA THR A 133 -22.18 -3.33 7.56
C THR A 133 -21.34 -4.56 7.88
N ASN A 134 -20.99 -5.37 6.88
CA ASN A 134 -20.28 -6.64 7.12
C ASN A 134 -18.76 -6.54 6.95
N TYR A 135 -18.25 -5.56 6.20
CA TYR A 135 -16.84 -5.48 5.84
C TYR A 135 -16.26 -4.08 6.07
N HIS A 136 -16.80 -3.06 5.42
CA HIS A 136 -16.18 -1.72 5.40
C HIS A 136 -16.36 -0.93 6.70
N PHE A 137 -17.32 -1.28 7.57
CA PHE A 137 -17.55 -0.57 8.84
C PHE A 137 -16.30 -0.56 9.72
N LEU A 138 -15.48 -1.63 9.65
CA LEU A 138 -14.27 -1.77 10.44
C LEU A 138 -13.28 -0.66 10.11
N HIS A 139 -13.06 -0.41 8.82
CA HIS A 139 -12.21 0.68 8.35
C HIS A 139 -12.70 2.06 8.84
N HIS A 140 -14.02 2.28 8.84
CA HIS A 140 -14.63 3.53 9.32
C HIS A 140 -14.77 3.61 10.85
N SER A 141 -14.43 2.55 11.58
CA SER A 141 -14.45 2.56 13.05
C SER A 141 -13.27 3.34 13.65
N SER A 142 -12.31 3.75 12.81
CA SER A 142 -11.16 4.60 13.15
C SER A 142 -11.50 6.08 12.93
N PRO A 143 -11.89 6.83 13.98
CA PRO A 143 -12.37 8.20 13.82
C PRO A 143 -11.29 9.23 13.50
N VAL A 144 -10.02 8.93 13.78
CA VAL A 144 -8.88 9.81 13.46
C VAL A 144 -7.99 9.06 12.47
N PRO A 145 -7.93 9.47 11.19
CA PRO A 145 -7.05 8.83 10.24
C PRO A 145 -5.60 8.87 10.74
N GLN A 146 -4.92 7.74 10.67
CA GLN A 146 -3.47 7.67 10.76
C GLN A 146 -2.93 6.65 9.75
N PRO A 147 -1.62 6.63 9.47
CA PRO A 147 -1.05 5.70 8.48
C PRO A 147 -1.41 4.23 8.72
N PHE A 148 -1.62 3.81 9.97
CA PHE A 148 -2.09 2.45 10.30
C PHE A 148 -3.56 2.20 9.94
N THR A 149 -4.41 3.23 9.91
CA THR A 149 -5.80 3.13 9.43
C THR A 149 -5.84 2.67 7.96
N ALA A 150 -4.82 2.98 7.16
CA ALA A 150 -4.70 2.46 5.79
C ALA A 150 -4.57 0.92 5.77
N GLY A 151 -3.99 0.30 6.80
CA GLY A 151 -3.91 -1.16 6.94
C GLY A 151 -5.13 -1.79 7.62
N HIS A 152 -5.94 -0.98 8.31
CA HIS A 152 -7.09 -1.43 9.08
C HIS A 152 -8.33 -1.59 8.20
N ALA A 153 -8.49 -2.77 7.62
CA ALA A 153 -9.64 -3.14 6.79
C ALA A 153 -9.92 -4.65 6.88
N SER A 154 -11.11 -5.06 6.45
CA SER A 154 -11.47 -6.48 6.42
C SER A 154 -10.64 -7.27 5.40
N PHE A 155 -10.59 -8.59 5.57
CA PHE A 155 -9.88 -9.48 4.63
C PHE A 155 -10.33 -9.29 3.16
N LEU A 156 -11.64 -9.12 2.94
CA LEU A 156 -12.20 -8.93 1.60
C LEU A 156 -11.75 -7.62 0.97
N GLU A 157 -11.69 -6.53 1.75
CA GLU A 157 -11.15 -5.25 1.29
C GLU A 157 -9.67 -5.36 0.93
N GLN A 158 -8.89 -6.09 1.74
CA GLN A 158 -7.47 -6.29 1.49
C GLN A 158 -7.22 -7.16 0.25
N LEU A 159 -8.07 -8.14 -0.06
CA LEU A 159 -8.03 -8.84 -1.35
C LEU A 159 -8.32 -7.90 -2.51
N GLY A 160 -9.34 -7.04 -2.40
CA GLY A 160 -9.66 -6.03 -3.41
C GLY A 160 -8.47 -5.09 -3.66
N LEU A 161 -7.85 -4.58 -2.60
CA LEU A 161 -6.66 -3.73 -2.69
C LEU A 161 -5.44 -4.46 -3.27
N THR A 162 -5.29 -5.75 -2.99
CA THR A 162 -4.24 -6.59 -3.59
C THR A 162 -4.40 -6.66 -5.11
N VAL A 163 -5.64 -6.81 -5.61
CA VAL A 163 -5.93 -6.79 -7.05
C VAL A 163 -5.67 -5.40 -7.64
N VAL A 164 -6.15 -4.34 -7.00
CA VAL A 164 -5.95 -2.95 -7.43
C VAL A 164 -4.48 -2.62 -7.59
N MET A 165 -3.63 -3.01 -6.62
CA MET A 165 -2.19 -2.81 -6.68
C MET A 165 -1.52 -3.77 -7.69
N GLY A 166 -1.98 -5.02 -7.74
CA GLY A 166 -1.35 -6.08 -8.54
C GLY A 166 -1.51 -5.92 -10.05
N ILE A 167 -2.65 -5.39 -10.53
CA ILE A 167 -2.94 -5.32 -11.98
C ILE A 167 -1.88 -4.50 -12.76
N PRO A 168 -1.55 -3.25 -12.38
CA PRO A 168 -0.56 -2.46 -13.13
C PRO A 168 0.82 -3.12 -13.16
N LEU A 169 1.22 -3.78 -12.06
CA LEU A 169 2.45 -4.57 -12.02
C LEU A 169 2.38 -5.77 -12.96
N ALA A 170 1.38 -6.64 -12.78
CA ALA A 170 1.24 -7.86 -13.57
C ALA A 170 1.19 -7.56 -15.08
N VAL A 171 0.38 -6.58 -15.49
CA VAL A 171 0.28 -6.20 -16.90
C VAL A 171 1.60 -5.61 -17.40
N SER A 172 2.31 -4.78 -16.62
CA SER A 172 3.63 -4.26 -17.01
C SER A 172 4.64 -5.38 -17.22
N PHE A 173 4.65 -6.41 -16.37
CA PHE A 173 5.49 -7.59 -16.57
C PHE A 173 5.10 -8.38 -17.82
N LEU A 174 3.80 -8.57 -18.07
CA LEU A 174 3.29 -9.32 -19.23
C LEU A 174 3.63 -8.66 -20.57
N ILE A 175 3.67 -7.33 -20.64
CA ILE A 175 4.03 -6.59 -21.86
C ILE A 175 5.55 -6.35 -21.98
N GLY A 176 6.37 -6.98 -21.13
CA GLY A 176 7.83 -6.91 -21.20
C GLY A 176 8.48 -5.70 -20.50
N GLY A 177 7.71 -4.90 -19.76
CA GLY A 177 8.21 -3.77 -18.96
C GLY A 177 8.59 -4.14 -17.51
N GLY A 178 8.55 -5.41 -17.13
CA GLY A 178 8.85 -5.84 -15.76
C GLY A 178 10.30 -5.58 -15.36
N SER A 179 10.52 -5.00 -14.18
CA SER A 179 11.86 -4.88 -13.57
C SER A 179 11.79 -4.91 -12.04
N ILE A 180 12.91 -5.23 -11.39
CA ILE A 180 13.01 -5.23 -9.92
C ILE A 180 12.75 -3.81 -9.38
N GLY A 181 13.36 -2.80 -10.00
CA GLY A 181 13.15 -1.40 -9.63
C GLY A 181 11.68 -0.98 -9.74
N LEU A 182 10.99 -1.37 -10.82
CA LEU A 182 9.55 -1.11 -10.97
C LEU A 182 8.75 -1.71 -9.81
N LEU A 183 8.99 -2.98 -9.47
CA LEU A 183 8.29 -3.65 -8.37
C LEU A 183 8.42 -2.87 -7.06
N TYR A 184 9.64 -2.46 -6.71
CA TYR A 184 9.89 -1.72 -5.46
C TYR A 184 9.29 -0.31 -5.50
N CYS A 185 9.56 0.46 -6.55
CA CYS A 185 9.07 1.82 -6.67
C CYS A 185 7.54 1.88 -6.66
N TYR A 186 6.88 0.97 -7.38
CA TYR A 186 5.43 0.96 -7.47
C TYR A 186 4.78 0.52 -6.15
N VAL A 187 5.22 -0.57 -5.52
CA VAL A 187 4.63 -1.06 -4.26
C VAL A 187 4.84 -0.03 -3.13
N LEU A 188 6.05 0.50 -2.98
CA LEU A 188 6.34 1.49 -1.94
C LEU A 188 5.68 2.83 -2.24
N GLY A 189 5.58 3.23 -3.50
CA GLY A 189 4.84 4.42 -3.93
C GLY A 189 3.36 4.31 -3.61
N PHE A 190 2.74 3.17 -3.93
CA PHE A 190 1.33 2.89 -3.64
C PHE A 190 1.06 2.96 -2.13
N ASP A 191 1.86 2.28 -1.31
CA ASP A 191 1.73 2.33 0.15
C ASP A 191 1.97 3.75 0.71
N SER A 192 2.93 4.49 0.16
CA SER A 192 3.21 5.87 0.57
C SER A 192 2.04 6.80 0.28
N LEU A 193 1.40 6.68 -0.88
CA LEU A 193 0.19 7.44 -1.20
C LEU A 193 -0.93 7.06 -0.24
N ARG A 194 -1.14 5.77 0.06
CA ARG A 194 -2.16 5.36 1.04
C ARG A 194 -1.87 5.91 2.44
N CYS A 195 -0.62 5.91 2.88
CA CYS A 195 -0.21 6.52 4.15
C CYS A 195 -0.47 8.03 4.15
N LEU A 196 -0.13 8.73 3.07
CA LEU A 196 -0.40 10.15 2.90
C LEU A 196 -1.89 10.44 3.09
N GLY A 197 -2.77 9.73 2.39
CA GLY A 197 -4.22 9.92 2.45
C GLY A 197 -4.84 9.67 3.82
N HIS A 198 -4.20 8.83 4.65
CA HIS A 198 -4.66 8.56 6.01
C HIS A 198 -3.86 9.30 7.08
N SER A 199 -2.89 10.15 6.73
CA SER A 199 -1.96 10.74 7.72
C SER A 199 -2.60 11.79 8.65
N ASN A 200 -3.81 12.27 8.34
CA ASN A 200 -4.47 13.40 9.03
C ASN A 200 -3.63 14.69 9.05
N VAL A 201 -2.64 14.81 8.16
CA VAL A 201 -1.72 15.94 8.05
C VAL A 201 -1.71 16.45 6.62
N GLU A 202 -2.10 17.71 6.40
CA GLU A 202 -2.02 18.33 5.09
C GLU A 202 -0.57 18.72 4.74
N ILE A 203 -0.01 18.07 3.72
CA ILE A 203 1.37 18.26 3.29
C ILE A 203 1.45 19.26 2.12
N VAL A 204 0.41 19.27 1.27
CA VAL A 204 0.33 20.10 0.07
C VAL A 204 -0.27 21.46 0.45
N PRO A 205 0.44 22.57 0.19
CA PRO A 205 -0.08 23.89 0.53
C PRO A 205 -1.30 24.25 -0.32
N HIS A 206 -2.36 24.76 0.31
CA HIS A 206 -3.60 25.17 -0.39
C HIS A 206 -3.35 26.16 -1.55
N ARG A 207 -2.35 27.04 -1.42
CA ARG A 207 -1.92 27.99 -2.46
C ARG A 207 -1.59 27.31 -3.79
N LEU A 208 -1.15 26.05 -3.79
CA LEU A 208 -0.92 25.30 -5.02
C LEU A 208 -2.22 25.09 -5.80
N PHE A 209 -3.31 24.78 -5.10
CA PHE A 209 -4.63 24.56 -5.71
C PHE A 209 -5.31 25.87 -6.09
N GLU A 210 -5.03 26.97 -5.40
CA GLU A 210 -5.47 28.31 -5.83
C GLU A 210 -4.78 28.74 -7.13
N ALA A 211 -3.46 28.55 -7.22
CA ALA A 211 -2.67 28.91 -8.40
C ALA A 211 -2.95 27.97 -9.60
N PHE A 212 -3.12 26.68 -9.33
CA PHE A 212 -3.32 25.64 -10.35
C PHE A 212 -4.49 24.73 -9.98
N PRO A 213 -5.75 25.16 -10.22
CA PRO A 213 -6.93 24.41 -9.78
C PRO A 213 -7.04 22.98 -10.34
N PHE A 214 -6.45 22.70 -11.49
CA PHE A 214 -6.45 21.37 -12.08
C PHE A 214 -5.62 20.35 -11.27
N MET A 215 -4.67 20.80 -10.45
CA MET A 215 -3.80 19.92 -9.65
C MET A 215 -4.58 19.08 -8.63
N ARG A 216 -5.79 19.51 -8.23
CA ARG A 216 -6.67 18.74 -7.34
C ARG A 216 -7.15 17.41 -7.93
N TYR A 217 -7.02 17.24 -9.25
CA TYR A 217 -7.36 15.99 -9.95
C TYR A 217 -6.14 15.13 -10.25
N ILE A 218 -4.94 15.60 -9.91
CA ILE A 218 -3.67 14.91 -10.20
C ILE A 218 -2.97 14.52 -8.89
N LEU A 219 -2.95 15.43 -7.91
CA LEU A 219 -2.31 15.19 -6.63
C LEU A 219 -3.29 14.55 -5.65
N TYR A 220 -2.83 13.47 -5.04
CA TYR A 220 -3.51 12.85 -3.93
C TYR A 220 -3.15 13.60 -2.63
N THR A 221 -4.16 14.06 -1.90
CA THR A 221 -4.04 14.74 -0.60
C THR A 221 -4.88 14.04 0.46
N PRO A 222 -4.54 14.20 1.75
CA PRO A 222 -5.39 13.70 2.84
C PRO A 222 -6.68 14.49 3.05
N THR A 223 -6.82 15.70 2.48
CA THR A 223 -8.11 16.41 2.31
C THR A 223 -8.75 16.11 0.96
#